data_AF-A0A356T990-F1
#
_entry.id   AF-A0A356T990-F1
#
_cell.length_a   1.000
_cell.length_b   1.000
_cell.length_c   1.000
_cell.angle_alpha   90.00
_cell.angle_beta   90.00
_cell.angle_gamma   90.00
#
_symmetry.space_group_name_H-M   'P 1'
#
loop_
_entity.id
_entity.type
_entity.pdbx_description
1 polymer ?
#
loop_
_entity_poly.entity_id
_entity_poly.type
_entity_poly.pdbx_seq_one_letter_code
_entity_poly.pdbx_strand_id
1 'polypeptide(L)'
;MRAGPLLLLFALGCGAAQPPPDDREDGVESEPCPDSAEGLGCAERDGDGDGIPDSRDACPLQPEDMDRFEDSDGCPDPDNDGDRI
;
A
#
# COMPACT_ATOMS: atom_id res chain seq x y z
N MET A 1 14.31 -8.65 74.50
CA MET A 1 12.86 -8.42 74.28
C MET A 1 12.67 -6.97 73.87
N ARG A 2 12.37 -6.72 72.59
CA ARG A 2 11.62 -5.53 72.13
C ARG A 2 11.25 -5.76 70.67
N ALA A 3 10.10 -6.41 70.51
CA ALA A 3 9.37 -6.44 69.26
C ALA A 3 8.74 -5.05 69.05
N GLY A 4 9.02 -4.44 67.89
CA GLY A 4 8.34 -3.23 67.40
C GLY A 4 7.52 -3.61 66.16
N PRO A 5 6.38 -2.93 65.91
CA PRO A 5 5.30 -3.49 65.12
C PRO A 5 5.58 -3.50 63.63
N LEU A 6 5.14 -4.60 63.02
CA LEU A 6 4.97 -4.84 61.60
C LEU A 6 3.94 -3.84 61.04
N LEU A 7 4.39 -2.71 60.49
CA LEU A 7 3.52 -1.81 59.73
C LEU A 7 3.58 -2.19 58.25
N LEU A 8 2.69 -3.11 57.87
CA LEU A 8 2.19 -3.21 56.50
C LEU A 8 1.64 -1.84 56.09
N LEU A 9 2.02 -1.28 54.94
CA LEU A 9 1.18 -0.38 54.13
C LEU A 9 1.77 -0.20 52.72
N PHE A 10 0.94 -0.55 51.72
CA PHE A 10 0.95 -0.19 50.30
C PHE A 10 1.98 -0.80 49.33
N ALA A 11 1.58 -1.97 48.84
CA ALA A 11 1.35 -2.27 47.42
C ALA A 11 1.87 -1.29 46.35
N LEU A 12 2.60 -1.90 45.41
CA LEU A 12 2.43 -1.77 43.95
C LEU A 12 2.47 -0.35 43.37
N GLY A 13 3.64 0.02 42.84
CA GLY A 13 3.79 1.22 42.04
C GLY A 13 4.99 1.16 41.10
N CYS A 14 5.11 0.13 40.26
CA CYS A 14 5.91 0.28 39.04
C CYS A 14 5.06 1.10 38.06
N GLY A 15 4.97 2.40 38.31
CA GLY A 15 4.32 3.35 37.41
C GLY A 15 5.19 3.57 36.18
N ALA A 16 5.16 2.61 35.25
CA ALA A 16 5.39 2.95 33.87
C ALA A 16 4.20 3.84 33.49
N ALA A 17 4.40 5.15 33.51
CA ALA A 17 3.61 6.04 32.68
C ALA A 17 3.82 5.53 31.26
N GLN A 18 2.93 4.65 30.82
CA GLN A 18 2.81 4.31 29.43
C GLN A 18 2.57 5.66 28.75
N PRO A 19 3.44 6.07 27.80
CA PRO A 19 3.07 7.19 26.94
C PRO A 19 1.66 6.90 26.40
N PRO A 20 0.83 7.93 26.20
CA PRO A 20 -0.46 7.71 25.54
C PRO A 20 -0.23 6.83 24.30
N PRO A 21 -1.15 5.89 23.97
CA PRO A 21 -1.07 5.23 22.68
C PRO A 21 -0.83 6.34 21.66
N ASP A 22 0.29 6.22 20.96
CA ASP A 22 0.67 7.18 19.95
C ASP A 22 -0.47 7.11 18.94
N ASP A 23 -1.34 8.13 18.95
CA ASP A 23 -2.38 8.34 17.95
C ASP A 23 -1.67 8.67 16.63
N ARG A 24 -0.88 7.71 16.14
CA ARG A 24 -0.66 7.49 14.72
C ARG A 24 -2.00 7.06 14.16
N GLU A 25 -2.87 8.05 14.04
CA GLU A 25 -3.80 8.17 12.93
C GLU A 25 -2.99 8.41 11.64
N ASP A 26 -1.89 7.69 11.43
CA ASP A 26 -1.41 7.31 10.10
C ASP A 26 -2.31 6.14 9.66
N GLY A 27 -3.63 6.35 9.74
CA GLY A 27 -4.60 5.62 8.98
C GLY A 27 -4.41 6.09 7.55
N VAL A 28 -3.54 5.40 6.83
CA VAL A 28 -3.69 5.28 5.39
C VAL A 28 -5.04 4.60 5.15
N GLU A 29 -6.14 5.36 5.26
CA GLU A 29 -7.43 4.97 4.69
C GLU A 29 -7.38 5.13 3.16
N SER A 30 -6.33 4.59 2.57
CA SER A 30 -6.08 4.50 1.15
C SER A 30 -5.24 3.26 0.89
N GLU A 31 -5.60 2.13 1.50
CA GLU A 31 -5.12 0.83 1.01
C GLU A 31 -6.03 0.37 -0.14
N PRO A 32 -5.70 0.80 -1.35
CA PRO A 32 -5.28 -0.14 -2.39
C PRO A 32 -3.77 0.03 -2.59
N CYS A 33 -2.95 -1.03 -2.60
CA CYS A 33 -2.97 -2.06 -3.65
C CYS A 33 -2.71 -3.49 -3.10
N PRO A 34 -3.67 -4.41 -3.30
CA PRO A 34 -3.38 -5.82 -3.49
C PRO A 34 -4.11 -6.32 -4.75
N ASP A 35 -3.53 -6.13 -5.92
CA ASP A 35 -3.05 -7.23 -6.79
C ASP A 35 -2.26 -6.57 -7.94
N SER A 36 -1.08 -6.96 -8.38
CA SER A 36 -0.28 -8.16 -8.20
C SER A 36 1.18 -7.75 -8.10
N ALA A 37 1.94 -8.50 -7.30
CA ALA A 37 3.36 -8.38 -7.01
C ALA A 37 4.20 -8.02 -8.26
N GLU A 38 5.29 -7.23 -8.19
CA GLU A 38 6.50 -7.54 -7.42
C GLU A 38 7.33 -6.30 -6.98
N GLY A 39 7.42 -6.06 -5.66
CA GLY A 39 8.72 -5.81 -5.02
C GLY A 39 9.34 -4.40 -4.93
N LEU A 40 8.72 -3.31 -5.39
CA LEU A 40 9.36 -1.97 -5.33
C LEU A 40 8.38 -0.83 -4.99
N GLY A 41 8.03 -0.69 -3.71
CA GLY A 41 7.30 0.49 -3.21
C GLY A 41 5.86 0.59 -3.72
N CYS A 42 5.17 1.66 -3.32
CA CYS A 42 3.83 2.01 -3.77
C CYS A 42 3.82 2.25 -5.29
N ALA A 43 3.74 1.16 -6.04
CA ALA A 43 3.56 1.20 -7.49
C ALA A 43 2.31 2.03 -7.78
N GLU A 44 2.47 2.98 -8.70
CA GLU A 44 1.40 3.81 -9.21
C GLU A 44 0.29 2.89 -9.77
N ARG A 45 -0.98 3.28 -9.62
CA ARG A 45 -2.14 2.43 -9.99
C ARG A 45 -2.01 1.97 -11.44
N ASP A 46 -2.26 0.70 -11.69
CA ASP A 46 -2.33 0.06 -13.01
C ASP A 46 -3.68 -0.66 -13.07
N GLY A 47 -4.60 -0.13 -13.87
CA GLY A 47 -6.02 -0.47 -13.86
C GLY A 47 -6.38 -1.75 -14.60
N ASP A 48 -5.56 -2.16 -15.57
CA ASP A 48 -5.77 -3.35 -16.39
C ASP A 48 -4.63 -4.38 -16.32
N GLY A 49 -3.52 -4.03 -15.66
CA GLY A 49 -2.45 -4.94 -15.29
C GLY A 49 -1.47 -5.22 -16.41
N ASP A 50 -1.30 -4.31 -17.37
CA ASP A 50 -0.35 -4.45 -18.47
C ASP A 50 1.09 -4.02 -18.12
N GLY A 51 1.28 -3.40 -16.93
CA GLY A 51 2.56 -2.95 -16.42
C GLY A 51 2.87 -1.46 -16.67
N ILE A 52 1.94 -0.71 -17.27
CA ILE A 52 2.00 0.74 -17.45
C ILE A 52 1.08 1.38 -16.39
N PRO A 53 1.57 2.35 -15.60
CA PRO A 53 0.70 3.00 -14.63
C PRO A 53 -0.34 3.88 -15.31
N ASP A 54 -1.56 3.95 -14.76
CA ASP A 54 -2.71 4.77 -15.22
C ASP A 54 -2.33 6.23 -15.54
N SER A 55 -1.31 6.76 -14.86
CA SER A 55 -0.80 8.12 -15.04
C SER A 55 -0.05 8.33 -16.37
N ARG A 56 0.41 7.24 -16.99
CA ARG A 56 1.24 7.17 -18.19
C ARG A 56 0.63 6.30 -19.29
N ASP A 57 -0.45 5.61 -18.98
CA ASP A 57 -1.23 4.77 -19.87
C ASP A 57 -2.27 5.61 -20.64
N ALA A 58 -2.28 5.48 -21.97
CA ALA A 58 -3.27 6.15 -22.82
C ALA A 58 -4.66 5.47 -22.77
N CYS A 59 -4.73 4.18 -22.41
CA CYS A 59 -5.94 3.41 -22.23
C CYS A 59 -5.99 2.66 -20.87
N PRO A 60 -6.16 3.34 -19.71
CA PRO A 60 -6.06 2.80 -18.34
C PRO A 60 -7.01 1.67 -17.89
N LEU A 61 -7.83 1.16 -18.81
CA LEU A 61 -8.84 0.12 -18.59
C LEU A 61 -8.82 -0.94 -19.71
N GLN A 62 -7.88 -0.84 -20.65
CA GLN A 62 -7.73 -1.74 -21.78
C GLN A 62 -6.26 -2.09 -21.91
N PRO A 63 -5.89 -3.34 -21.58
CA PRO A 63 -4.49 -3.71 -21.56
C PRO A 63 -3.90 -3.65 -22.98
N GLU A 64 -2.69 -3.13 -23.07
CA GLU A 64 -1.82 -3.17 -24.24
C GLU A 64 -1.68 -4.59 -24.82
N ASP A 65 -1.63 -4.73 -26.15
CA ASP A 65 -1.29 -5.98 -26.83
C ASP A 65 0.09 -5.94 -27.47
N MET A 66 0.99 -6.77 -26.93
CA MET A 66 2.41 -6.85 -27.32
C MET A 66 2.61 -7.50 -28.70
N ASP A 67 2.17 -6.84 -29.76
CA ASP A 67 2.13 -7.34 -31.13
C ASP A 67 3.15 -6.69 -32.09
N ARG A 68 4.01 -5.81 -31.53
CA ARG A 68 5.11 -5.07 -32.20
C ARG A 68 4.68 -3.80 -32.90
N PHE A 69 3.48 -3.33 -32.66
CA PHE A 69 3.01 -2.00 -32.98
C PHE A 69 2.73 -1.27 -31.66
N GLU A 70 3.08 0.02 -31.62
CA GLU A 70 3.01 0.96 -30.48
C GLU A 70 3.02 0.43 -29.02
N ASP A 71 3.74 -0.68 -28.71
CA ASP A 71 3.75 -1.48 -27.46
C ASP A 71 4.14 -0.77 -26.13
N SER A 72 4.10 0.55 -26.06
CA SER A 72 4.50 1.37 -24.92
C SER A 72 3.58 2.56 -24.69
N ASP A 73 2.50 2.70 -25.45
CA ASP A 73 1.51 3.75 -25.24
C ASP A 73 0.38 3.33 -24.28
N GLY A 74 0.20 2.02 -24.08
CA GLY A 74 -0.77 1.43 -23.15
C GLY A 74 -2.13 1.18 -23.80
N CYS A 75 -2.25 1.30 -25.11
CA CYS A 75 -3.49 1.10 -25.83
C CYS A 75 -3.40 -0.13 -26.75
N PRO A 76 -4.43 -0.99 -26.77
CA PRO A 76 -4.47 -2.05 -27.75
C PRO A 76 -4.56 -1.49 -29.17
N ASP A 77 -3.80 -2.08 -30.09
CA ASP A 77 -3.66 -1.66 -31.47
C ASP A 77 -4.31 -2.65 -32.45
N PRO A 78 -5.63 -2.54 -32.70
CA PRO A 78 -6.32 -3.50 -33.56
C PRO A 78 -6.01 -3.36 -35.06
N ASP A 79 -5.45 -2.22 -35.52
CA ASP A 79 -5.24 -1.86 -36.94
C ASP A 79 -3.77 -1.50 -37.24
N ASN A 80 -2.86 -2.42 -36.95
CA ASN A 80 -1.40 -2.21 -37.02
C ASN A 80 -0.83 -1.83 -38.39
N ASP A 81 -1.54 -2.10 -39.48
CA ASP A 81 -1.13 -1.73 -40.84
C ASP A 81 -1.92 -0.55 -41.41
N GLY A 82 -2.84 0.03 -40.63
CA GLY A 82 -3.57 1.24 -40.93
C GLY A 82 -4.48 1.12 -42.16
N ASP A 83 -4.93 -0.09 -42.47
CA ASP A 83 -5.78 -0.39 -43.62
C ASP A 83 -7.28 -0.36 -43.31
N ARG A 84 -7.63 0.00 -42.06
CA ARG A 84 -8.98 0.22 -41.53
C ARG A 84 -9.81 -1.06 -41.45
N ILE A 85 -9.21 -2.16 -40.98
CA ILE A 85 -9.88 -3.46 -40.79
C ILE A 85 -10.29 -3.69 -39.33
#